data_AF-A0A7S3P346-F1
#
_entry.id   AF-A0A7S3P346-F1
#
_cell.length_a   1.000
_cell.length_b   1.000
_cell.length_c   1.000
_cell.angle_alpha   90.00
_cell.angle_beta   90.00
_cell.angle_gamma   90.00
#
_symmetry.space_group_name_H-M   'P 1'
#
loop_
_entity.id
_entity.type
_entity.pdbx_description
1 polymer ?
#
loop_
_entity_poly.entity_id
_entity_poly.type
_entity_poly.pdbx_seq_one_letter_code
_entity_poly.pdbx_strand_id
1 'polypeptide(L)'
;MTNPRIFEDIKLADPCTNVLFPDDLSVIPSSESDSTTPNLIANNKNMEAWNLKCTKYNIPTVIVTDNIYTSDCNFVTSVEGMVFSQIWIKVIKEYFREYSYMAEQAGLIFSIGFDEDSLEIFFKGYSDRIEEFIYTCMNKLKSF
;
A
#
# COMPACT_ATOMS: atom_id res chain seq x y z
N MET A 1 -20.64 -39.56 20.21
CA MET A 1 -19.69 -38.69 19.49
C MET A 1 -20.09 -38.74 18.03
N THR A 2 -20.66 -37.65 17.50
CA THR A 2 -21.15 -37.58 16.12
C THR A 2 -19.96 -37.28 15.21
N ASN A 3 -19.76 -38.12 14.19
CA ASN A 3 -18.70 -37.95 13.18
C ASN A 3 -18.84 -36.58 12.49
N PRO A 4 -17.78 -35.78 12.28
CA PRO A 4 -17.89 -34.53 11.55
C PRO A 4 -18.42 -34.79 10.14
N ARG A 5 -19.37 -33.95 9.69
CA ARG A 5 -19.87 -33.96 8.31
C ARG A 5 -18.70 -33.60 7.39
N ILE A 6 -18.19 -34.58 6.66
CA ILE A 6 -17.26 -34.35 5.56
C ILE A 6 -18.08 -33.70 4.44
N PHE A 7 -17.81 -32.43 4.15
CA PHE A 7 -18.40 -31.76 3.01
C PHE A 7 -17.64 -32.23 1.77
N GLU A 8 -18.10 -33.31 1.13
CA GLU A 8 -17.46 -33.94 -0.03
C GLU A 8 -17.38 -33.02 -1.27
N ASP A 9 -18.10 -31.89 -1.27
CA ASP A 9 -18.20 -30.96 -2.40
C ASP A 9 -17.42 -29.64 -2.23
N ILE A 10 -16.63 -29.44 -1.17
CA ILE A 10 -15.76 -28.26 -1.06
C ILE A 10 -14.52 -28.49 -1.93
N LYS A 11 -14.57 -27.99 -3.17
CA LYS A 11 -13.38 -27.90 -4.02
C LYS A 11 -12.48 -26.78 -3.53
N LEU A 12 -11.46 -27.15 -2.75
CA LEU A 12 -10.33 -26.27 -2.48
C LEU A 12 -9.53 -26.14 -3.79
N ALA A 13 -9.41 -24.91 -4.29
CA ALA A 13 -8.53 -24.62 -5.41
C ALA A 13 -7.09 -24.48 -4.91
N ASP A 14 -6.12 -24.90 -5.72
CA ASP A 14 -4.73 -24.58 -5.47
C ASP A 14 -4.52 -23.06 -5.58
N PRO A 15 -3.65 -22.46 -4.74
CA PRO A 15 -3.38 -21.04 -4.82
C PRO A 15 -2.73 -20.69 -6.16
N CYS A 16 -3.11 -19.55 -6.73
CA CYS A 16 -2.48 -19.01 -7.92
C CYS A 16 -1.00 -18.70 -7.66
N THR A 17 -0.16 -18.80 -8.69
CA THR A 17 1.24 -18.37 -8.61
C THR A 17 1.33 -16.89 -8.24
N ASN A 18 2.16 -16.58 -7.25
CA ASN A 18 2.39 -15.20 -6.84
C ASN A 18 3.39 -14.51 -7.78
N VAL A 19 2.91 -13.58 -8.59
CA VAL A 19 3.71 -12.81 -9.54
C VAL A 19 4.43 -11.60 -8.91
N LEU A 20 4.18 -11.33 -7.62
CA LEU A 20 4.72 -10.16 -6.92
C LEU A 20 6.12 -10.37 -6.34
N PHE A 21 6.66 -11.60 -6.39
CA PHE A 21 8.01 -11.86 -5.91
C PHE A 21 9.04 -11.02 -6.69
N PRO A 22 10.01 -10.39 -6.00
CA PRO A 22 11.08 -9.65 -6.66
C PRO A 22 12.04 -10.62 -7.34
N ASP A 23 12.48 -10.27 -8.54
CA ASP A 23 13.54 -10.99 -9.26
C ASP A 23 14.90 -10.30 -9.05
N ASP A 24 14.90 -8.96 -8.91
CA ASP A 24 16.10 -8.17 -8.64
C ASP A 24 16.10 -7.58 -7.22
N LEU A 25 17.22 -7.79 -6.52
CA LEU A 25 17.49 -7.25 -5.19
C LEU A 25 18.73 -6.33 -5.19
N SER A 26 19.12 -5.85 -6.36
CA SER A 26 20.21 -4.89 -6.51
C SER A 26 19.91 -3.58 -5.77
N VAL A 27 20.95 -3.00 -5.16
CA VAL A 27 20.84 -1.73 -4.43
C VAL A 27 21.44 -0.62 -5.28
N ILE A 28 20.72 0.50 -5.38
CA ILE A 28 21.20 1.68 -6.10
C ILE A 28 22.41 2.26 -5.35
N PRO A 29 23.61 2.32 -5.96
CA PRO A 29 24.82 2.74 -5.27
C PRO A 29 24.72 4.18 -4.79
N SER A 30 25.21 4.46 -3.59
CA SER A 30 25.27 5.81 -3.02
C SER A 30 26.25 6.69 -3.78
N SER A 31 25.88 7.96 -3.99
CA SER A 31 26.74 8.99 -4.60
C SER A 31 27.14 10.04 -3.57
N GLU A 32 28.29 10.71 -3.74
CA GLU A 32 28.68 11.82 -2.86
C GLU A 32 27.71 13.01 -2.94
N SER A 33 26.89 13.08 -4.01
CA SER A 33 25.82 14.06 -4.18
C SER A 33 24.50 13.68 -3.50
N ASP A 34 24.41 12.53 -2.81
CA ASP A 34 23.18 12.12 -2.14
C ASP A 34 22.91 13.03 -0.93
N SER A 35 21.73 13.65 -0.91
CA SER A 35 21.31 14.53 0.18
C SER A 35 21.09 13.77 1.48
N THR A 36 21.42 14.40 2.61
CA THR A 36 21.14 13.87 3.96
C THR A 36 19.74 14.24 4.46
N THR A 37 19.05 15.16 3.76
CA THR A 37 17.70 15.63 4.10
C THR A 37 16.75 15.42 2.92
N PRO A 38 15.44 15.22 3.17
CA PRO A 38 14.46 15.11 2.09
C PRO A 38 14.52 16.31 1.15
N ASN A 39 14.50 16.03 -0.15
CA ASN A 39 14.48 17.04 -1.20
C ASN A 39 13.07 17.12 -1.78
N LEU A 40 12.59 18.34 -1.99
CA LEU A 40 11.34 18.59 -2.70
C LEU A 40 11.55 18.34 -4.20
N ILE A 41 10.89 17.32 -4.75
CA ILE A 41 11.04 16.90 -6.16
C ILE A 41 9.89 17.40 -7.04
N ALA A 42 8.72 17.66 -6.45
CA ALA A 42 7.60 18.29 -7.14
C ALA A 42 6.82 19.14 -6.17
N ASN A 43 6.42 20.34 -6.62
CA ASN A 43 5.53 21.22 -5.89
C ASN A 43 4.62 21.94 -6.88
N ASN A 44 3.34 21.65 -6.79
CA ASN A 44 2.30 22.31 -7.56
C ASN A 44 1.06 22.51 -6.69
N LYS A 45 0.03 23.16 -7.25
CA LYS A 45 -1.20 23.50 -6.53
C LYS A 45 -1.88 22.30 -5.83
N ASN A 46 -1.70 21.09 -6.36
CA ASN A 46 -2.43 19.90 -5.91
C ASN A 46 -1.52 18.81 -5.33
N MET A 47 -0.19 18.99 -5.33
CA MET A 47 0.74 17.95 -4.94
C MET A 47 2.08 18.52 -4.50
N GLU A 48 2.57 17.99 -3.39
CA GLU A 48 3.90 18.21 -2.87
C GLU A 48 4.57 16.85 -2.68
N ALA A 49 5.71 16.62 -3.32
CA ALA A 49 6.40 15.34 -3.28
C ALA A 49 7.85 15.52 -2.82
N TRP A 50 8.22 14.74 -1.82
CA TRP A 50 9.54 14.73 -1.20
C TRP A 50 10.22 13.39 -1.45
N ASN A 51 11.52 13.42 -1.71
CA ASN A 51 12.33 12.21 -1.88
C ASN A 51 13.57 12.27 -1.01
N LEU A 52 13.86 11.17 -0.32
CA LEU A 52 15.10 10.95 0.40
C LEU A 52 15.60 9.54 0.11
N LYS A 53 16.78 9.46 -0.51
CA LYS A 53 17.47 8.18 -0.66
C LYS A 53 18.09 7.78 0.67
N CYS A 54 17.81 6.57 1.13
CA CYS A 54 18.46 6.05 2.33
C CYS A 54 19.92 5.68 2.04
N THR A 55 20.86 6.43 2.61
CA THR A 55 22.31 6.14 2.51
C THR A 55 22.82 5.30 3.67
N LYS A 56 22.04 5.17 4.76
CA LYS A 56 22.43 4.46 5.99
C LYS A 56 22.29 2.94 5.88
N TYR A 57 21.27 2.47 5.16
CA TYR A 57 20.95 1.05 5.05
C TYR A 57 21.01 0.67 3.58
N ASN A 58 21.97 -0.17 3.22
CA ASN A 58 22.18 -0.64 1.85
C ASN A 58 21.20 -1.78 1.53
N ILE A 59 19.90 -1.48 1.57
CA ILE A 59 18.80 -2.43 1.35
C ILE A 59 17.95 -2.00 0.15
N PRO A 60 17.46 -2.93 -0.68
CA PRO A 60 16.64 -2.62 -1.86
C PRO A 60 15.18 -2.39 -1.45
N THR A 61 14.94 -1.55 -0.44
CA THR A 61 13.60 -1.29 0.10
C THR A 61 13.21 0.16 -0.13
N VAL A 62 11.98 0.35 -0.59
CA VAL A 62 11.36 1.65 -0.80
C VAL A 62 10.17 1.79 0.14
N ILE A 63 9.96 2.99 0.64
CA ILE A 63 8.78 3.39 1.41
C ILE A 63 8.17 4.57 0.68
N VAL A 64 6.86 4.51 0.44
CA VAL A 64 6.07 5.58 -0.16
C VAL A 64 4.89 5.85 0.76
N THR A 65 4.68 7.10 1.12
CA THR A 65 3.54 7.54 1.92
C THR A 65 2.85 8.66 1.17
N ASP A 66 1.56 8.47 0.89
CA ASP A 66 0.71 9.45 0.24
C ASP A 66 -0.35 9.93 1.22
N ASN A 67 -0.38 11.24 1.48
CA ASN A 67 -1.43 11.87 2.31
C ASN A 67 -2.38 12.64 1.40
N ILE A 68 -3.63 12.20 1.36
CA ILE A 68 -4.68 12.79 0.52
C ILE A 68 -5.60 13.64 1.39
N TYR A 69 -5.61 14.94 1.12
CA TYR A 69 -6.49 15.91 1.77
C TYR A 69 -7.76 16.09 0.94
N THR A 70 -8.93 15.88 1.55
CA THR A 70 -10.23 16.06 0.89
C THR A 70 -11.30 16.55 1.87
N SER A 71 -12.26 17.31 1.37
CA SER A 71 -13.49 17.68 2.10
C SER A 71 -14.71 16.88 1.64
N ASP A 72 -14.52 15.93 0.73
CA ASP A 72 -15.61 15.11 0.19
C ASP A 72 -16.27 14.26 1.28
N CYS A 73 -17.56 13.96 1.11
CA CYS A 73 -18.34 13.16 2.05
C CYS A 73 -18.34 13.66 3.51
N ASN A 74 -18.08 14.97 3.73
CA ASN A 74 -17.91 15.57 5.05
C ASN A 74 -16.77 14.91 5.86
N PHE A 75 -15.71 14.47 5.17
CA PHE A 75 -14.55 13.85 5.79
C PHE A 75 -13.97 14.76 6.87
N VAL A 76 -13.86 14.23 8.10
CA VAL A 76 -13.37 14.92 9.32
C VAL A 76 -14.23 16.12 9.78
N THR A 77 -15.15 16.64 8.96
CA THR A 77 -16.00 17.79 9.31
C THR A 77 -17.27 17.43 10.07
N SER A 78 -17.75 16.18 9.99
CA SER A 78 -18.91 15.70 10.76
C SER A 78 -18.72 14.30 11.33
N VAL A 79 -19.50 13.96 12.37
CA VAL A 79 -19.49 12.64 12.99
C VAL A 79 -19.90 11.56 11.98
N GLU A 80 -20.92 11.83 11.18
CA GLU A 80 -21.40 10.94 10.13
C GLU A 80 -20.33 10.71 9.06
N GLY A 81 -19.63 11.76 8.63
CA GLY A 81 -18.53 11.67 7.67
C GLY A 81 -17.37 10.84 8.20
N MET A 82 -17.00 11.01 9.47
CA MET A 82 -15.99 10.17 10.13
C MET A 82 -16.41 8.70 10.20
N VAL A 83 -17.64 8.41 10.62
CA VAL A 83 -18.15 7.03 10.71
C VAL A 83 -18.22 6.39 9.33
N PHE A 84 -18.72 7.10 8.33
CA PHE A 84 -18.73 6.65 6.94
C PHE A 84 -17.33 6.27 6.47
N SER A 85 -16.37 7.15 6.70
CA SER A 85 -14.99 6.95 6.25
C SER A 85 -14.35 5.74 6.94
N GLN A 86 -14.58 5.54 8.24
CA GLN A 86 -14.12 4.34 8.96
C GLN A 86 -14.71 3.04 8.39
N ILE A 87 -15.99 3.04 8.03
CA ILE A 87 -16.63 1.88 7.39
C ILE A 87 -16.03 1.67 6.00
N TRP A 88 -15.89 2.73 5.21
CA TRP A 88 -15.32 2.69 3.87
C TRP A 88 -13.90 2.10 3.86
N ILE A 89 -13.01 2.54 4.77
CA ILE A 89 -11.67 1.94 4.92
C ILE A 89 -11.74 0.45 5.25
N LYS A 90 -12.64 0.03 6.15
CA LYS A 90 -12.78 -1.39 6.51
C LYS A 90 -13.22 -2.22 5.30
N VAL A 91 -14.15 -1.71 4.49
CA VAL A 91 -14.58 -2.38 3.26
C VAL A 91 -13.46 -2.46 2.24
N ILE A 92 -12.66 -1.40 2.07
CA ILE A 92 -11.49 -1.43 1.20
C ILE A 92 -10.48 -2.46 1.68
N LYS A 93 -10.14 -2.49 2.98
CA LYS A 93 -9.21 -3.49 3.53
C LYS A 93 -9.69 -4.91 3.28
N GLU A 94 -11.00 -5.14 3.38
CA GLU A 94 -11.60 -6.42 3.05
C GLU A 94 -11.49 -6.75 1.54
N TYR A 95 -11.79 -5.78 0.67
CA TYR A 95 -11.63 -5.92 -0.79
C TYR A 95 -10.18 -6.21 -1.21
N PHE A 96 -9.21 -5.62 -0.52
CA PHE A 96 -7.79 -5.84 -0.77
C PHE A 96 -7.23 -7.10 -0.11
N ARG A 97 -7.93 -7.73 0.83
CA ARG A 97 -7.38 -8.77 1.71
C ARG A 97 -6.60 -9.88 0.98
N GLU A 98 -7.19 -10.47 -0.06
CA GLU A 98 -6.53 -11.56 -0.80
C GLU A 98 -5.29 -11.08 -1.56
N TYR A 99 -5.36 -9.88 -2.14
CA TYR A 99 -4.25 -9.29 -2.86
C TYR A 99 -3.13 -8.86 -1.89
N SER A 100 -3.47 -8.25 -0.76
CA SER A 100 -2.53 -7.92 0.30
C SER A 100 -1.85 -9.16 0.87
N TYR A 101 -2.56 -10.28 1.01
CA TYR A 101 -1.95 -11.54 1.43
C TYR A 101 -0.83 -11.98 0.48
N MET A 102 -1.10 -11.95 -0.83
CA MET A 102 -0.09 -12.28 -1.86
C MET A 102 1.09 -11.30 -1.82
N ALA A 103 0.81 -10.00 -1.67
CA ALA A 103 1.81 -8.97 -1.57
C ALA A 103 2.73 -9.16 -0.35
N GLU A 104 2.15 -9.46 0.82
CA GLU A 104 2.88 -9.69 2.06
C GLU A 104 3.83 -10.89 1.96
N GLN A 105 3.41 -11.97 1.29
CA GLN A 105 4.31 -13.12 1.04
C GLN A 105 5.51 -12.74 0.17
N ALA A 106 5.38 -11.73 -0.69
CA ALA A 106 6.45 -11.19 -1.52
C ALA A 106 7.25 -10.04 -0.83
N GLY A 107 6.96 -9.73 0.43
CA GLY A 107 7.61 -8.64 1.16
C GLY A 107 7.13 -7.24 0.76
N LEU A 108 5.96 -7.14 0.13
CA LEU A 108 5.28 -5.90 -0.21
C LEU A 108 4.15 -5.63 0.79
N ILE A 109 3.98 -4.39 1.21
CA ILE A 109 2.99 -3.97 2.20
C ILE A 109 2.21 -2.81 1.61
N PHE A 110 0.89 -2.91 1.71
CA PHE A 110 -0.06 -1.83 1.45
C PHE A 110 -0.91 -1.61 2.70
N SER A 111 -1.04 -0.36 3.12
CA SER A 111 -1.96 0.05 4.18
C SER A 111 -2.68 1.31 3.76
N ILE A 112 -3.92 1.43 4.22
CA ILE A 112 -4.75 2.62 4.06
C ILE A 112 -5.38 2.96 5.41
N GLY A 113 -5.36 4.23 5.77
CA GLY A 113 -5.74 4.71 7.09
C GLY A 113 -6.09 6.18 7.09
N PHE A 114 -6.45 6.69 8.27
CA PHE A 114 -6.57 8.12 8.49
C PHE A 114 -5.39 8.58 9.31
N ASP A 115 -4.86 9.74 8.95
CA ASP A 115 -3.92 10.49 9.76
C ASP A 115 -4.49 11.89 9.96
N GLU A 116 -4.88 12.21 11.20
CA GLU A 116 -5.54 13.46 11.64
C GLU A 116 -6.66 13.99 10.72
N ASP A 117 -6.29 14.70 9.64
CA ASP A 117 -7.15 15.36 8.67
C ASP A 117 -6.98 14.84 7.22
N SER A 118 -6.25 13.74 7.04
CA SER A 118 -5.90 13.16 5.74
C SER A 118 -6.18 11.67 5.66
N LEU A 119 -6.35 11.19 4.41
CA LEU A 119 -6.32 9.76 4.09
C LEU A 119 -4.87 9.38 3.78
N GLU A 120 -4.26 8.59 4.64
CA GLU A 120 -2.91 8.07 4.46
C GLU A 120 -2.96 6.75 3.68
N ILE A 121 -2.16 6.68 2.63
CA ILE A 121 -1.85 5.44 1.92
C ILE A 121 -0.36 5.17 2.08
N PHE A 122 -0.02 3.99 2.60
CA PHE A 122 1.34 3.58 2.88
C PHE A 122 1.71 2.37 2.05
N PHE A 123 2.86 2.45 1.38
CA PHE A 123 3.49 1.36 0.67
C PHE A 123 4.90 1.12 1.19
N LYS A 124 5.28 -0.15 1.30
CA LYS A 124 6.65 -0.56 1.58
C LYS A 124 6.97 -1.83 0.83
N GLY A 125 8.17 -1.96 0.30
CA GLY A 125 8.58 -3.21 -0.34
C GLY A 125 9.87 -3.11 -1.14
N TYR A 126 10.14 -4.15 -1.91
CA TYR A 126 11.33 -4.24 -2.75
C TYR A 126 11.26 -3.32 -3.97
N SER A 127 12.37 -2.62 -4.27
CA SER A 127 12.44 -1.63 -5.37
C SER A 127 12.05 -2.18 -6.74
N ASP A 128 12.29 -3.47 -7.00
CA ASP A 128 12.02 -4.12 -8.29
C ASP A 128 10.52 -4.24 -8.63
N ARG A 129 9.65 -4.41 -7.63
CA ARG A 129 8.21 -4.64 -7.85
C ARG A 129 7.31 -3.56 -7.26
N ILE A 130 7.87 -2.59 -6.51
CA ILE A 130 7.08 -1.59 -5.80
C ILE A 130 6.27 -0.68 -6.74
N GLU A 131 6.81 -0.31 -7.91
CA GLU A 131 6.13 0.58 -8.85
C GLU A 131 4.86 -0.08 -9.44
N GLU A 132 4.98 -1.31 -9.94
CA GLU A 132 3.86 -2.08 -10.48
C GLU A 132 2.82 -2.37 -9.39
N PHE A 133 3.28 -2.67 -8.17
CA PHE A 133 2.41 -2.88 -7.02
C PHE A 133 1.60 -1.64 -6.67
N ILE A 134 2.24 -0.47 -6.56
CA ILE A 134 1.56 0.81 -6.33
C ILE A 134 0.55 1.08 -7.44
N TYR A 135 0.96 0.96 -8.71
CA TYR A 135 0.09 1.20 -9.85
C TYR A 135 -1.17 0.30 -9.82
N THR A 136 -0.99 -0.99 -9.52
CA THR A 136 -2.09 -1.95 -9.42
C THR A 136 -3.02 -1.62 -8.25
N CYS A 137 -2.47 -1.28 -7.09
CA CYS A 137 -3.26 -0.86 -5.92
C CYS A 137 -4.08 0.39 -6.20
N MET A 138 -3.47 1.41 -6.79
CA MET A 138 -4.15 2.67 -7.11
C MET A 138 -5.25 2.49 -8.16
N ASN A 139 -5.02 1.65 -9.17
CA ASN A 139 -6.05 1.30 -10.15
C ASN A 139 -7.22 0.54 -9.51
N LYS A 140 -6.93 -0.45 -8.65
CA LYS A 140 -7.95 -1.19 -7.90
C LYS A 140 -8.78 -0.25 -7.04
N LEU A 141 -8.15 0.68 -6.34
CA LEU A 141 -8.81 1.67 -5.49
C LEU A 141 -9.71 2.61 -6.30
N LYS A 142 -9.25 3.05 -7.48
CA LYS A 142 -10.04 3.89 -8.39
C LYS A 142 -11.25 3.16 -8.99
N SER A 143 -11.14 1.85 -9.18
CA SER A 143 -12.20 1.01 -9.76
C SER A 143 -13.22 0.47 -8.74
N PHE A 144 -12.97 0.68 -7.45
CA PHE A 144 -13.87 0.30 -6.36
C PHE A 144 -15.11 1.20 -6.33
#